data_AF-A0A100IQC8-F1
#
_entry.id   AF-A0A100IQC8-F1
#
_cell.length_a   1.000
_cell.length_b   1.000
_cell.length_c   1.000
_cell.angle_alpha   90.00
_cell.angle_beta   90.00
_cell.angle_gamma   90.00
#
_symmetry.space_group_name_H-M   'P 1'
#
loop_
_entity.id
_entity.type
_entity.pdbx_description
1 polymer ?
#
loop_
_entity_poly.entity_id
_entity_poly.type
_entity_poly.pdbx_seq_one_letter_code
_entity_poly.pdbx_strand_id
1 'polypeptide(L)'
;MDFDDLALAQFDRLRKEWVERCSKSASGICELANKYRNRDDCLLRSMHSGSFNFSLRLHWEDDGDDWLIRFPLPGKSMFPEEKVRGEAILMTYIADNTTIPVPRVIASGTADENPTGLGPFIIMIWVEGRKMSELLRTSDSSDKEETLNPDIDEETLKALYGQMAQVLLELWKLDFDCIGSLANNEVTGKPQVTKRPLTLAMNELVRTCGLTDLDPPRTYNSSTDYIASLLELQTKNLQQQRNSIYDAMDCREKYACRHLMKASALNFLSPEDNCGPFKLFCDDLCPGNVLVNDSFQITGIIDWEFCYAAPAQFAGSIPWWLLLERPHRIIYNSGIKAFFEDFLPKADLFLQCMEAKETGLGIDPAEHVLSVRMRQSIQDRSAWFNMACRMVPSEDMIYWDLLDEYCWGPRKSIAERVYNTTTTPEMHKAREDFVKVKIKQLQQYYAELGDETVVSYEEERFSGTEDFIQE
;
A
#
# COMPACT_ATOMS: atom_id res chain seq x y z
N MET A 1 1.43 13.73 -7.48
CA MET A 1 0.17 14.16 -8.14
C MET A 1 -0.81 14.63 -7.10
N ASP A 2 -1.62 15.64 -7.41
CA ASP A 2 -2.66 16.12 -6.50
C ASP A 2 -3.85 15.16 -6.45
N PHE A 3 -4.71 15.34 -5.46
CA PHE A 3 -5.97 14.62 -5.38
C PHE A 3 -7.03 15.26 -6.28
N ASP A 4 -7.96 14.45 -6.78
CA ASP A 4 -9.17 14.92 -7.46
C ASP A 4 -10.16 15.44 -6.42
N ASP A 5 -10.14 16.74 -6.18
CA ASP A 5 -10.97 17.46 -5.22
C ASP A 5 -12.47 17.31 -5.54
N LEU A 6 -12.85 17.21 -6.82
CA LEU A 6 -14.24 17.02 -7.22
C LEU A 6 -14.74 15.64 -6.79
N ALA A 7 -13.95 14.60 -7.03
CA ALA A 7 -14.24 13.25 -6.57
C ALA A 7 -14.27 13.18 -5.03
N LEU A 8 -13.27 13.79 -4.36
CA LEU A 8 -13.19 13.82 -2.90
C LEU A 8 -14.38 14.53 -2.26
N ALA A 9 -14.86 15.64 -2.82
CA ALA A 9 -16.03 16.36 -2.30
C ALA A 9 -17.30 15.49 -2.35
N GLN A 10 -17.46 14.66 -3.39
CA GLN A 10 -18.55 13.69 -3.47
C GLN A 10 -18.41 12.61 -2.39
N PHE A 11 -17.22 12.04 -2.24
CA PHE A 11 -16.96 11.01 -1.24
C PHE A 11 -17.11 11.50 0.20
N ASP A 12 -16.74 12.74 0.48
CA ASP A 12 -16.92 13.35 1.79
C ASP A 12 -18.40 13.52 2.18
N ARG A 13 -19.29 13.74 1.22
CA ARG A 13 -20.74 13.75 1.47
C ARG A 13 -21.25 12.37 1.88
N LEU A 14 -20.88 11.33 1.14
CA LEU A 14 -21.25 9.94 1.46
C LEU A 14 -20.77 9.55 2.87
N ARG A 15 -19.53 9.95 3.23
CA ARG A 15 -19.00 9.72 4.58
C ARG A 15 -19.82 10.45 5.64
N LYS A 16 -20.17 11.72 5.44
CA LYS A 16 -20.97 12.51 6.40
C LYS A 16 -22.35 11.88 6.64
N GLU A 17 -23.03 11.48 5.57
CA GLU A 17 -24.33 10.79 5.65
C GLU A 17 -24.22 9.45 6.41
N TRP A 18 -23.15 8.70 6.16
CA TRP A 18 -22.89 7.45 6.88
C TRP A 18 -22.62 7.69 8.37
N VAL A 19 -21.82 8.69 8.73
CA VAL A 19 -21.54 9.05 10.13
C VAL A 19 -22.81 9.47 10.86
N GLU A 20 -23.68 10.25 10.19
CA GLU A 20 -24.97 10.62 10.77
C GLU A 20 -25.84 9.38 11.04
N ARG A 21 -25.87 8.41 10.12
CA ARG A 21 -26.59 7.14 10.32
C ARG A 21 -25.98 6.34 11.47
N CYS A 22 -24.66 6.21 11.50
CA CYS A 22 -23.94 5.46 12.52
C CYS A 22 -24.23 5.99 13.93
N SER A 23 -24.24 7.32 14.11
CA SER A 23 -24.52 7.94 15.42
C SER A 23 -25.91 7.62 15.98
N LYS A 24 -26.86 7.21 15.13
CA LYS A 24 -28.22 6.81 15.51
C LYS A 24 -28.43 5.28 15.55
N SER A 25 -27.40 4.49 15.27
CA SER A 25 -27.50 3.04 15.05
C SER A 25 -27.00 2.18 16.22
N ALA A 26 -26.67 2.76 17.36
CA ALA A 26 -26.08 2.03 18.50
C ALA A 26 -26.91 0.80 18.93
N SER A 27 -28.25 0.93 19.07
CA SER A 27 -29.11 -0.22 19.42
C SER A 27 -29.06 -1.32 18.37
N GLY A 28 -29.17 -0.96 17.09
CA GLY A 28 -29.14 -1.94 16.00
C GLY A 28 -27.78 -2.64 15.85
N ILE A 29 -26.69 -1.93 16.17
CA ILE A 29 -25.34 -2.53 16.22
C ILE A 29 -25.25 -3.55 17.36
N CYS A 30 -25.73 -3.19 18.56
CA CYS A 30 -25.78 -4.11 19.70
C CYS A 30 -26.66 -5.33 19.40
N GLU A 31 -27.84 -5.14 18.83
CA GLU A 31 -28.77 -6.22 18.43
C GLU A 31 -28.13 -7.17 17.41
N LEU A 32 -27.42 -6.64 16.42
CA LEU A 32 -26.68 -7.44 15.45
C LEU A 32 -25.61 -8.31 16.13
N ALA A 33 -24.81 -7.74 17.03
CA ALA A 33 -23.77 -8.49 17.73
C ALA A 33 -24.35 -9.52 18.72
N ASN A 34 -25.42 -9.16 19.42
CA ASN A 34 -26.18 -10.01 20.33
C ASN A 34 -26.66 -11.31 19.66
N LYS A 35 -27.10 -11.23 18.39
CA LYS A 35 -27.49 -12.41 17.61
C LYS A 35 -26.37 -13.46 17.51
N TYR A 36 -25.10 -13.02 17.39
CA TYR A 36 -23.95 -13.92 17.31
C TYR A 36 -23.42 -14.35 18.69
N ARG A 37 -23.55 -13.50 19.72
CA ARG A 37 -23.16 -13.86 21.10
C ARG A 37 -24.22 -14.66 21.85
N ASN A 38 -25.44 -14.76 21.30
CA ASN A 38 -26.62 -15.35 21.94
C ASN A 38 -26.93 -14.70 23.30
N ARG A 39 -26.95 -13.36 23.31
CA ARG A 39 -27.24 -12.49 24.46
C ARG A 39 -28.14 -11.32 24.04
N ASP A 40 -28.54 -10.48 24.98
CA ASP A 40 -29.37 -9.28 24.75
C ASP A 40 -28.85 -8.00 25.43
N ASP A 41 -27.74 -8.08 26.18
CA ASP A 41 -27.20 -7.02 27.04
C ASP A 41 -25.90 -6.37 26.52
N CYS A 42 -25.68 -6.37 25.20
CA CYS A 42 -24.53 -5.70 24.58
C CYS A 42 -24.47 -4.20 24.92
N LEU A 43 -23.30 -3.75 25.38
CA LEU A 43 -22.96 -2.37 25.68
C LEU A 43 -21.87 -1.86 24.72
N LEU A 44 -22.06 -0.65 24.21
CA LEU A 44 -21.02 0.05 23.46
C LEU A 44 -19.97 0.62 24.43
N ARG A 45 -18.71 0.21 24.30
CA ARG A 45 -17.62 0.60 25.21
C ARG A 45 -16.76 1.74 24.66
N SER A 46 -16.39 1.70 23.38
CA SER A 46 -15.62 2.76 22.73
C SER A 46 -15.78 2.75 21.22
N MET A 47 -15.44 3.87 20.58
CA MET A 47 -15.48 4.05 19.13
C MET A 47 -14.08 4.41 18.63
N HIS A 48 -13.71 3.85 17.48
CA HIS A 48 -12.41 4.00 16.85
C HIS A 48 -12.61 4.32 15.38
N SER A 49 -11.86 5.27 14.83
CA SER A 49 -11.91 5.60 13.41
C SER A 49 -10.52 5.50 12.82
N GLY A 50 -10.32 4.61 11.86
CA GLY A 50 -9.12 4.54 11.03
C GLY A 50 -9.30 5.31 9.72
N SER A 51 -8.36 5.10 8.79
CA SER A 51 -8.38 5.72 7.46
C SER A 51 -9.53 5.22 6.58
N PHE A 52 -9.82 3.91 6.65
CA PHE A 52 -10.79 3.23 5.78
C PHE A 52 -11.97 2.61 6.52
N ASN A 53 -11.91 2.55 7.85
CA ASN A 53 -12.86 1.80 8.65
C ASN A 53 -13.27 2.59 9.90
N PHE A 54 -14.48 2.32 10.37
CA PHE A 54 -15.00 2.76 11.65
C PHE A 54 -15.37 1.55 12.48
N SER A 55 -14.89 1.51 13.70
CA SER A 55 -15.00 0.34 14.57
C SER A 55 -15.59 0.71 15.92
N LEU A 56 -16.37 -0.20 16.49
CA LEU A 56 -16.98 -0.06 17.80
C LEU A 56 -16.59 -1.26 18.67
N ARG A 57 -16.06 -0.98 19.85
CA ARG A 57 -15.79 -1.99 20.88
C ARG A 57 -17.06 -2.26 21.65
N LEU A 58 -17.48 -3.52 21.66
CA LEU A 58 -18.70 -4.03 22.28
C LEU A 58 -18.34 -4.89 23.48
N HIS A 59 -19.11 -4.73 24.55
CA HIS A 59 -18.91 -5.38 25.85
C HIS A 59 -20.22 -6.02 26.33
N TRP A 60 -20.11 -7.08 27.12
CA TRP A 60 -21.23 -7.73 27.79
C TRP A 60 -20.85 -7.94 29.24
N GLU A 61 -21.83 -7.94 30.15
CA GLU A 61 -21.60 -8.29 31.56
C GLU A 61 -21.46 -9.82 31.69
N ASP A 62 -20.38 -10.34 31.11
CA ASP A 62 -19.91 -11.71 31.21
C ASP A 62 -18.38 -11.78 31.35
N ASP A 63 -17.88 -12.97 31.63
CA ASP A 63 -16.44 -13.23 31.74
C ASP A 63 -15.77 -13.43 30.36
N GLY A 64 -16.47 -13.12 29.26
CA GLY A 64 -15.97 -13.30 27.91
C GLY A 64 -15.24 -12.08 27.36
N ASP A 65 -14.49 -12.27 26.27
CA ASP A 65 -13.77 -11.17 25.61
C ASP A 65 -14.71 -10.10 25.05
N ASP A 66 -14.27 -8.85 25.05
CA ASP A 66 -14.92 -7.80 24.27
C ASP A 66 -14.81 -8.10 22.78
N TRP A 67 -15.80 -7.65 22.01
CA TRP A 67 -15.79 -7.77 20.56
C TRP A 67 -15.54 -6.42 19.90
N LEU A 68 -14.99 -6.44 18.70
CA LEU A 68 -14.91 -5.31 17.79
C LEU A 68 -15.85 -5.58 16.62
N ILE A 69 -16.79 -4.68 16.36
CA ILE A 69 -17.49 -4.62 15.08
C ILE A 69 -16.89 -3.49 14.24
N ARG A 70 -16.58 -3.76 12.98
CA ARG A 70 -15.93 -2.83 12.07
C ARG A 70 -16.69 -2.72 10.75
N PHE A 71 -16.84 -1.49 10.28
CA PHE A 71 -17.51 -1.13 9.03
C PHE A 71 -16.54 -0.34 8.13
N PRO A 72 -16.47 -0.66 6.83
CA PRO A 72 -15.79 0.21 5.87
C PRO A 72 -16.49 1.56 5.77
N LEU A 73 -15.71 2.64 5.77
CA LEU A 73 -16.20 4.00 5.61
C LEU A 73 -16.53 4.28 4.12
N PRO A 74 -17.79 4.62 3.77
CA PRO A 74 -18.13 5.06 2.42
C PRO A 74 -17.33 6.29 2.00
N GLY A 75 -16.91 6.33 0.74
CA GLY A 75 -16.04 7.39 0.21
C GLY A 75 -14.57 7.27 0.64
N LYS A 76 -14.24 6.33 1.53
CA LYS A 76 -12.86 5.93 1.84
C LYS A 76 -12.54 4.54 1.29
N SER A 77 -13.47 3.60 1.45
CA SER A 77 -13.36 2.25 0.92
C SER A 77 -14.19 2.11 -0.36
N MET A 78 -13.52 1.93 -1.50
CA MET A 78 -14.15 1.87 -2.82
C MET A 78 -14.68 0.47 -3.17
N PHE A 79 -14.24 -0.56 -2.44
CA PHE A 79 -14.66 -1.95 -2.64
C PHE A 79 -15.07 -2.61 -1.31
N PRO A 80 -16.08 -2.06 -0.60
CA PRO A 80 -16.33 -2.41 0.81
C PRO A 80 -16.66 -3.90 1.02
N GLU A 81 -17.46 -4.53 0.15
CA GLU A 81 -17.80 -5.95 0.32
C GLU A 81 -16.65 -6.90 -0.03
N GLU A 82 -15.96 -6.65 -1.15
CA GLU A 82 -14.77 -7.43 -1.52
C GLU A 82 -13.72 -7.36 -0.40
N LYS A 83 -13.51 -6.16 0.17
CA LYS A 83 -12.55 -5.90 1.24
C LYS A 83 -12.91 -6.66 2.52
N VAL A 84 -14.14 -6.50 3.02
CA VAL A 84 -14.59 -7.16 4.26
C VAL A 84 -14.53 -8.68 4.13
N ARG A 85 -15.03 -9.23 3.02
CA ARG A 85 -15.03 -10.67 2.78
C ARG A 85 -13.61 -11.23 2.67
N GLY A 86 -12.75 -10.56 1.89
CA GLY A 86 -11.36 -10.96 1.70
C GLY A 86 -10.57 -10.94 3.01
N GLU A 87 -10.75 -9.89 3.81
CA GLU A 87 -10.08 -9.75 5.10
C GLU A 87 -10.52 -10.82 6.10
N ALA A 88 -11.82 -11.08 6.24
CA ALA A 88 -12.33 -12.11 7.14
C ALA A 88 -11.76 -13.51 6.81
N ILE A 89 -11.77 -13.88 5.52
CA ILE A 89 -11.24 -15.17 5.06
C ILE A 89 -9.73 -15.25 5.28
N LEU A 90 -9.00 -14.18 4.98
CA LEU A 90 -7.56 -14.15 5.16
C LEU A 90 -7.15 -14.27 6.63
N MET A 91 -7.82 -13.57 7.54
CA MET A 91 -7.52 -13.66 8.97
C MET A 91 -7.70 -15.08 9.49
N THR A 92 -8.78 -15.78 9.10
CA THR A 92 -8.94 -17.20 9.41
C THR A 92 -7.83 -18.05 8.80
N TYR A 93 -7.49 -17.83 7.54
CA TYR A 93 -6.39 -18.55 6.88
C TYR A 93 -5.05 -18.37 7.58
N ILE A 94 -4.69 -17.16 8.00
CA ILE A 94 -3.46 -16.87 8.73
C ILE A 94 -3.45 -17.57 10.08
N ALA A 95 -4.57 -17.50 10.83
CA ALA A 95 -4.69 -18.17 12.13
C ALA A 95 -4.52 -19.70 12.03
N ASP A 96 -5.02 -20.30 10.94
CA ASP A 96 -4.98 -21.75 10.73
C ASP A 96 -3.61 -22.25 10.24
N ASN A 97 -2.82 -21.40 9.57
CA ASN A 97 -1.58 -21.81 8.88
C ASN A 97 -0.31 -21.19 9.46
N THR A 98 -0.42 -20.31 10.46
CA THR A 98 0.74 -19.64 11.07
C THR A 98 0.59 -19.53 12.59
N THR A 99 1.67 -19.11 13.25
CA THR A 99 1.66 -18.74 14.67
C THR A 99 1.35 -17.26 14.92
N ILE A 100 1.03 -16.49 13.86
CA ILE A 100 0.80 -15.05 13.97
C ILE A 100 -0.50 -14.81 14.74
N PRO A 101 -0.47 -14.03 15.85
CA PRO A 101 -1.69 -13.69 16.56
C PRO A 101 -2.50 -12.71 15.72
N VAL A 102 -3.67 -13.13 15.27
CA VAL A 102 -4.64 -12.29 14.56
C VAL A 102 -5.97 -12.28 15.33
N PRO A 103 -6.74 -11.17 15.31
CA PRO A 103 -8.06 -11.15 15.93
C PRO A 103 -8.94 -12.29 15.40
N ARG A 104 -9.51 -13.08 16.30
CA ARG A 104 -10.39 -14.18 15.89
C ARG A 104 -11.69 -13.61 15.33
N VAL A 105 -11.97 -13.92 14.06
CA VAL A 105 -13.22 -13.55 13.40
C VAL A 105 -14.39 -14.33 14.02
N ILE A 106 -15.44 -13.61 14.41
CA ILE A 106 -16.70 -14.16 14.92
C ILE A 106 -17.71 -14.29 13.79
N ALA A 107 -17.87 -13.22 13.02
CA ALA A 107 -18.82 -13.15 11.92
C ALA A 107 -18.39 -12.08 10.92
N SER A 108 -18.85 -12.21 9.68
CA SER A 108 -18.84 -11.13 8.70
C SER A 108 -20.12 -11.20 7.88
N GLY A 109 -20.51 -10.08 7.28
CA GLY A 109 -21.72 -9.99 6.48
C GLY A 109 -21.67 -8.89 5.43
N THR A 110 -22.50 -9.05 4.42
CA THR A 110 -22.74 -8.09 3.32
C THR A 110 -23.58 -6.90 3.79
N ALA A 111 -23.75 -5.89 2.93
CA ALA A 111 -24.62 -4.76 3.24
C ALA A 111 -26.08 -5.18 3.45
N ASP A 112 -26.56 -6.12 2.64
CA ASP A 112 -27.94 -6.61 2.69
C ASP A 112 -28.23 -7.43 3.95
N GLU A 113 -27.20 -8.10 4.49
CA GLU A 113 -27.29 -8.87 5.73
C GLU A 113 -27.22 -7.98 6.99
N ASN A 114 -26.85 -6.70 6.84
CA ASN A 114 -26.72 -5.76 7.95
C ASN A 114 -27.99 -4.92 8.15
N PRO A 115 -28.80 -5.19 9.19
CA PRO A 115 -30.07 -4.49 9.43
C PRO A 115 -29.90 -3.00 9.78
N THR A 116 -28.70 -2.57 10.17
CA THR A 116 -28.42 -1.15 10.49
C THR A 116 -28.31 -0.27 9.24
N GLY A 117 -28.14 -0.88 8.06
CA GLY A 117 -27.87 -0.16 6.83
C GLY A 117 -26.50 0.55 6.81
N LEU A 118 -25.55 0.15 7.66
CA LEU A 118 -24.20 0.70 7.70
C LEU A 118 -23.24 0.05 6.69
N GLY A 119 -23.72 -0.85 5.84
CA GLY A 119 -22.91 -1.56 4.84
C GLY A 119 -22.37 -2.89 5.37
N PRO A 120 -21.42 -3.52 4.66
CA PRO A 120 -20.83 -4.77 5.10
C PRO A 120 -20.06 -4.60 6.41
N PHE A 121 -19.90 -5.68 7.15
CA PHE A 121 -19.29 -5.63 8.48
C PHE A 121 -18.46 -6.87 8.78
N ILE A 122 -17.53 -6.72 9.72
CA ILE A 122 -16.80 -7.82 10.35
C ILE A 122 -16.88 -7.65 11.87
N ILE A 123 -17.18 -8.74 12.57
CA ILE A 123 -17.14 -8.87 14.02
C ILE A 123 -15.98 -9.79 14.36
N MET A 124 -15.10 -9.35 15.26
CA MET A 124 -13.94 -10.09 15.70
C MET A 124 -13.70 -9.88 17.20
N ILE A 125 -12.84 -10.69 17.80
CA ILE A 125 -12.40 -10.48 19.19
C ILE A 125 -11.60 -9.19 19.29
N TRP A 126 -11.85 -8.39 20.33
CA TRP A 126 -11.00 -7.27 20.68
C TRP A 126 -9.65 -7.77 21.19
N VAL A 127 -8.56 -7.27 20.61
CA VAL A 127 -7.21 -7.60 21.06
C VAL A 127 -6.65 -6.43 21.87
N GLU A 128 -6.22 -6.72 23.10
CA GLU A 128 -5.58 -5.72 23.94
C GLU A 128 -4.11 -5.54 23.57
N GLY A 129 -3.64 -4.29 23.63
CA GLY A 129 -2.24 -3.94 23.40
C GLY A 129 -2.08 -2.48 22.99
N ARG A 130 -0.84 -2.01 23.03
CA ARG A 130 -0.43 -0.71 22.46
C ARG A 130 0.21 -0.93 21.11
N LYS A 131 0.13 0.03 20.18
CA LYS A 131 0.78 -0.11 18.88
C LYS A 131 2.29 -0.14 19.04
N MET A 132 2.97 -1.03 18.31
CA MET A 132 4.42 -1.12 18.31
C MET A 132 5.06 0.20 17.83
N SER A 133 4.43 0.91 16.88
CA SER A 133 4.90 2.23 16.43
C SER A 133 4.94 3.27 17.56
N GLU A 134 4.07 3.19 18.57
CA GLU A 134 4.08 4.10 19.71
C GLU A 134 5.32 3.93 20.59
N LEU A 135 5.91 2.73 20.62
CA LEU A 135 7.16 2.45 21.33
C LEU A 135 8.39 2.85 20.51
N LEU A 136 8.26 2.81 19.19
CA LEU A 136 9.36 3.09 18.25
C LEU A 136 9.52 4.60 17.97
N ARG A 137 8.47 5.40 18.14
CA ARG A 137 8.49 6.85 17.91
C ARG A 137 8.97 7.65 19.11
N THR A 138 9.37 8.90 18.87
CA THR A 138 9.72 9.85 19.93
C THR A 138 8.47 10.25 20.72
N SER A 139 8.56 10.34 22.05
CA SER A 139 7.42 10.69 22.93
C SER A 139 6.75 12.02 22.61
N ASP A 140 7.51 12.94 22.01
CA ASP A 140 7.07 14.31 21.70
C ASP A 140 6.55 14.46 20.26
N SER A 141 6.60 13.37 19.47
CA SER A 141 6.03 13.35 18.12
C SER A 141 4.50 13.39 18.19
N SER A 142 3.89 14.25 17.37
CA SER A 142 2.43 14.22 17.22
C SER A 142 1.99 12.88 16.63
N ASP A 143 0.76 12.44 16.87
CA ASP A 143 0.18 11.24 16.24
C ASP A 143 0.19 11.25 14.69
N LYS A 144 0.58 12.35 14.07
CA LYS A 144 0.66 12.51 12.60
C LYS A 144 2.05 12.27 12.03
N GLU A 145 3.11 12.32 12.85
CA GLU A 145 4.49 12.11 12.42
C GLU A 145 5.00 10.78 12.99
N GLU A 146 4.81 9.72 12.21
CA GLU A 146 5.37 8.40 12.51
C GLU A 146 6.84 8.37 12.05
N THR A 147 7.74 8.94 12.84
CA THR A 147 9.19 8.87 12.60
C THR A 147 9.84 8.04 13.70
N LEU A 148 10.76 7.15 13.33
CA LEU A 148 11.54 6.37 14.29
C LEU A 148 12.32 7.32 15.22
N ASN A 149 12.27 7.07 16.52
CA ASN A 149 13.08 7.79 17.50
C ASN A 149 14.57 7.56 17.21
N PRO A 150 15.36 8.62 16.89
CA PRO A 150 16.79 8.47 16.61
C PRO A 150 17.56 7.97 17.84
N ASP A 151 17.05 8.25 19.05
CA ASP A 151 17.65 7.90 20.33
C ASP A 151 17.05 6.61 20.93
N ILE A 152 16.33 5.81 20.13
CA ILE A 152 15.80 4.54 20.62
C ILE A 152 16.94 3.62 21.07
N ASP A 153 16.76 3.01 22.23
CA ASP A 153 17.66 1.97 22.72
C ASP A 153 17.77 0.83 21.70
N GLU A 154 19.00 0.50 21.32
CA GLU A 154 19.27 -0.46 20.24
C GLU A 154 18.77 -1.86 20.59
N GLU A 155 18.84 -2.27 21.86
CA GLU A 155 18.35 -3.59 22.29
C GLU A 155 16.82 -3.67 22.22
N THR A 156 16.13 -2.59 22.58
CA THR A 156 14.68 -2.47 22.40
C THR A 156 14.32 -2.55 20.91
N LEU A 157 15.04 -1.83 20.05
CA LEU A 157 14.83 -1.85 18.61
C LEU A 157 15.06 -3.25 18.03
N LYS A 158 16.15 -3.94 18.40
CA LYS A 158 16.44 -5.33 18.03
C LYS A 158 15.35 -6.29 18.48
N ALA A 159 14.82 -6.13 19.68
CA ALA A 159 13.76 -7.00 20.20
C ALA A 159 12.46 -6.88 19.39
N LEU A 160 12.07 -5.66 19.02
CA LEU A 160 10.88 -5.41 18.20
C LEU A 160 11.10 -5.82 16.73
N TYR A 161 12.27 -5.50 16.15
CA TYR A 161 12.66 -5.95 14.81
C TYR A 161 12.73 -7.47 14.70
N GLY A 162 13.26 -8.15 15.72
CA GLY A 162 13.30 -9.61 15.77
C GLY A 162 11.92 -10.25 15.78
N GLN A 163 10.92 -9.63 16.43
CA GLN A 163 9.54 -10.11 16.36
C GLN A 163 8.90 -9.86 15.00
N MET A 164 9.15 -8.70 14.38
CA MET A 164 8.71 -8.44 13.00
C MET A 164 9.34 -9.41 12.00
N ALA A 165 10.63 -9.72 12.16
CA ALA A 165 11.31 -10.72 11.34
C ALA A 165 10.64 -12.10 11.47
N GLN A 166 10.27 -12.52 12.69
CA GLN A 166 9.53 -13.76 12.91
C GLN A 166 8.19 -13.76 12.18
N VAL A 167 7.44 -12.66 12.24
CA VAL A 167 6.15 -12.51 11.54
C VAL A 167 6.34 -12.63 10.02
N LEU A 168 7.34 -11.94 9.45
CA LEU A 168 7.60 -12.02 8.02
C LEU A 168 8.03 -13.44 7.58
N LEU A 169 8.79 -14.17 8.40
CA LEU A 169 9.14 -15.56 8.13
C LEU A 169 7.91 -16.49 8.18
N GLU A 170 6.97 -16.27 9.10
CA GLU A 170 5.71 -17.01 9.13
C GLU A 170 4.88 -16.76 7.87
N LEU A 171 4.78 -15.50 7.43
CA LEU A 171 4.08 -15.15 6.19
C LEU A 171 4.79 -15.69 4.95
N TRP A 172 6.12 -15.69 4.93
CA TRP A 172 6.92 -16.19 3.82
C TRP A 172 6.73 -17.69 3.54
N LYS A 173 6.31 -18.47 4.55
CA LYS A 173 5.98 -19.90 4.38
C LYS A 173 4.67 -20.13 3.62
N LEU A 174 3.84 -19.11 3.48
CA LEU A 174 2.54 -19.22 2.82
C LEU A 174 2.72 -19.10 1.30
N ASP A 175 2.60 -20.23 0.61
CA ASP A 175 2.68 -20.33 -0.85
C ASP A 175 1.30 -20.31 -1.50
N PHE A 176 1.21 -19.64 -2.65
CA PHE A 176 0.01 -19.57 -3.45
C PHE A 176 0.34 -19.84 -4.93
N ASP A 177 -0.61 -20.48 -5.63
CA ASP A 177 -0.45 -20.89 -7.03
C ASP A 177 -0.66 -19.74 -8.03
N CYS A 178 -1.33 -18.66 -7.61
CA CYS A 178 -1.55 -17.48 -8.45
C CYS A 178 -1.62 -16.20 -7.60
N ILE A 179 -1.46 -15.06 -8.27
CA ILE A 179 -1.59 -13.72 -7.71
C ILE A 179 -3.07 -13.33 -7.67
N GLY A 180 -3.53 -12.89 -6.51
CA GLY A 180 -4.94 -12.56 -6.27
C GLY A 180 -5.32 -12.55 -4.79
N SER A 181 -6.59 -12.28 -4.50
CA SER A 181 -7.13 -12.34 -3.14
C SER A 181 -7.79 -13.69 -2.87
N LEU A 182 -7.71 -14.13 -1.61
CA LEU A 182 -8.36 -15.35 -1.13
C LEU A 182 -9.88 -15.20 -1.16
N ALA A 183 -10.55 -16.29 -1.54
CA ALA A 183 -11.96 -16.50 -1.24
C ALA A 183 -12.20 -17.99 -0.97
N ASN A 184 -13.33 -18.32 -0.36
CA ASN A 184 -13.70 -19.71 -0.14
C ASN A 184 -14.07 -20.33 -1.48
N ASN A 185 -13.42 -21.45 -1.81
CA ASN A 185 -13.76 -22.25 -2.98
C ASN A 185 -15.20 -22.77 -2.83
N GLU A 186 -16.03 -22.55 -3.84
CA GLU A 186 -17.47 -22.88 -3.81
C GLU A 186 -17.75 -24.39 -3.62
N VAL A 187 -16.80 -25.24 -4.03
CA VAL A 187 -16.94 -26.70 -3.97
C VAL A 187 -16.33 -27.27 -2.70
N THR A 188 -15.09 -26.88 -2.36
CA THR A 188 -14.35 -27.47 -1.24
C THR A 188 -14.54 -26.71 0.08
N GLY A 189 -15.04 -25.48 0.03
CA GLY A 189 -15.14 -24.57 1.17
C GLY A 189 -13.79 -24.06 1.68
N LYS A 190 -12.67 -24.50 1.10
CA LYS A 190 -11.33 -24.11 1.55
C LYS A 190 -10.92 -22.75 0.96
N PRO A 191 -10.16 -21.94 1.70
CA PRO A 191 -9.58 -20.72 1.15
C PRO A 191 -8.67 -21.03 -0.04
N GLN A 192 -8.89 -20.33 -1.15
CA GLN A 192 -8.07 -20.41 -2.35
C GLN A 192 -8.03 -19.04 -3.03
N VAL A 193 -6.92 -18.73 -3.71
CA VAL A 193 -6.82 -17.52 -4.52
C VAL A 193 -7.70 -17.67 -5.76
N THR A 194 -8.81 -16.94 -5.78
CA THR A 194 -9.83 -17.01 -6.86
C THR A 194 -10.37 -15.65 -7.26
N LYS A 195 -9.98 -14.58 -6.55
CA LYS A 195 -10.42 -13.21 -6.83
C LYS A 195 -9.22 -12.37 -7.26
N ARG A 196 -9.50 -11.26 -7.94
CA ARG A 196 -8.47 -10.28 -8.33
C ARG A 196 -7.67 -9.81 -7.12
N PRO A 197 -6.42 -9.37 -7.29
CA PRO A 197 -5.72 -8.60 -6.27
C PRO A 197 -6.59 -7.38 -5.91
N LEU A 198 -6.92 -7.24 -4.63
CA LEU A 198 -7.55 -6.04 -4.11
C LEU A 198 -6.52 -5.25 -3.32
N THR A 199 -5.93 -4.22 -3.94
CA THR A 199 -4.80 -3.48 -3.36
C THR A 199 -5.21 -2.11 -2.82
N LEU A 200 -4.43 -1.60 -1.86
CA LEU A 200 -4.58 -0.23 -1.38
C LEU A 200 -4.41 0.78 -2.53
N ALA A 201 -3.45 0.54 -3.42
CA ALA A 201 -3.20 1.38 -4.59
C ALA A 201 -4.44 1.50 -5.48
N MET A 202 -5.14 0.39 -5.74
CA MET A 202 -6.38 0.39 -6.52
C MET A 202 -7.49 1.17 -5.80
N ASN A 203 -7.63 1.02 -4.48
CA ASN A 203 -8.59 1.81 -3.70
C ASN A 203 -8.31 3.31 -3.84
N GLU A 204 -7.06 3.70 -3.63
CA GLU A 204 -6.64 5.10 -3.68
C GLU A 204 -6.76 5.68 -5.09
N LEU A 205 -6.43 4.94 -6.15
CA LEU A 205 -6.63 5.43 -7.51
C LEU A 205 -8.08 5.80 -7.83
N VAL A 206 -9.04 5.01 -7.35
CA VAL A 206 -10.46 5.35 -7.51
C VAL A 206 -10.82 6.53 -6.60
N ARG A 207 -10.35 6.51 -5.35
CA ARG A 207 -10.73 7.48 -4.32
C ARG A 207 -10.14 8.88 -4.52
N THR A 208 -8.84 8.96 -4.76
CA THR A 208 -8.07 10.22 -4.81
C THR A 208 -7.72 10.63 -6.21
N CYS A 209 -7.74 9.74 -7.19
CA CYS A 209 -7.40 10.08 -8.58
C CYS A 209 -8.59 10.06 -9.53
N GLY A 210 -9.80 9.75 -9.04
CA GLY A 210 -11.03 9.72 -9.85
C GLY A 210 -11.03 8.64 -10.93
N LEU A 211 -10.19 7.61 -10.80
CA LEU A 211 -10.09 6.56 -11.81
C LEU A 211 -11.37 5.73 -11.85
N THR A 212 -11.98 5.58 -13.03
CA THR A 212 -13.27 4.89 -13.19
C THR A 212 -13.17 3.59 -13.99
N ASP A 213 -12.20 3.49 -14.89
CA ASP A 213 -11.98 2.31 -15.75
C ASP A 213 -10.81 1.47 -15.23
N LEU A 214 -11.10 0.61 -14.25
CA LEU A 214 -10.18 -0.42 -13.81
C LEU A 214 -10.25 -1.65 -14.73
N ASP A 215 -9.11 -2.32 -14.92
CA ASP A 215 -9.08 -3.57 -15.68
C ASP A 215 -10.07 -4.60 -15.09
N PRO A 216 -10.67 -5.46 -15.95
CA PRO A 216 -11.57 -6.50 -15.51
C PRO A 216 -10.95 -7.36 -14.40
N PRO A 217 -11.73 -7.74 -13.36
CA PRO A 217 -11.24 -8.59 -12.30
C PRO A 217 -10.67 -9.92 -12.83
N ARG A 218 -9.38 -10.17 -12.57
CA ARG A 218 -8.71 -11.43 -12.88
C ARG A 218 -7.60 -11.74 -11.87
N THR A 219 -7.27 -13.02 -11.74
CA THR A 219 -6.02 -13.48 -11.12
C THR A 219 -4.88 -13.46 -12.15
N TYR A 220 -3.64 -13.57 -11.68
CA TYR A 220 -2.45 -13.62 -12.54
C TYR A 220 -1.62 -14.86 -12.22
N ASN A 221 -1.10 -15.53 -13.26
CA ASN A 221 -0.24 -16.71 -13.11
C ASN A 221 1.24 -16.38 -13.32
N SER A 222 1.58 -15.10 -13.54
CA SER A 222 2.96 -14.68 -13.63
C SER A 222 3.20 -13.29 -13.02
N SER A 223 4.37 -13.11 -12.42
CA SER A 223 4.84 -11.84 -11.88
C SER A 223 5.01 -10.80 -12.99
N THR A 224 5.47 -11.22 -14.18
CA THR A 224 5.61 -10.36 -15.36
C THR A 224 4.25 -9.79 -15.80
N ASP A 225 3.22 -10.62 -15.94
CA ASP A 225 1.89 -10.16 -16.36
C ASP A 225 1.27 -9.22 -15.32
N TYR A 226 1.47 -9.51 -14.04
CA TYR A 226 0.96 -8.67 -12.97
C TYR A 226 1.67 -7.32 -12.92
N ILE A 227 3.01 -7.28 -12.96
CA ILE A 227 3.77 -6.03 -12.99
C ILE A 227 3.43 -5.22 -14.23
N ALA A 228 3.32 -5.85 -15.41
CA ALA A 228 2.87 -5.17 -16.61
C ALA A 228 1.48 -4.53 -16.44
N SER A 229 0.55 -5.20 -15.75
CA SER A 229 -0.77 -4.63 -15.45
C SER A 229 -0.70 -3.42 -14.51
N LEU A 230 0.21 -3.43 -13.52
CA LEU A 230 0.43 -2.29 -12.64
C LEU A 230 0.99 -1.09 -13.40
N LEU A 231 1.99 -1.29 -14.26
CA LEU A 231 2.58 -0.22 -15.09
C LEU A 231 1.59 0.33 -16.13
N GLU A 232 0.68 -0.50 -16.62
CA GLU A 232 -0.42 -0.05 -17.48
C GLU A 232 -1.45 0.77 -16.70
N LEU A 233 -1.79 0.34 -15.48
CA LEU A 233 -2.67 1.09 -14.58
C LEU A 233 -2.11 2.49 -14.26
N GLN A 234 -0.80 2.61 -14.06
CA GLN A 234 -0.10 3.89 -13.89
C GLN A 234 -0.20 4.80 -15.12
N THR A 235 -0.13 4.22 -16.31
CA THR A 235 -0.30 4.94 -17.59
C THR A 235 -1.74 5.43 -17.73
N LYS A 236 -2.73 4.57 -17.44
CA LYS A 236 -4.15 4.92 -17.43
C LYS A 236 -4.46 6.03 -16.44
N ASN A 237 -3.88 5.99 -15.24
CA ASN A 237 -4.04 7.05 -14.25
C ASN A 237 -3.57 8.41 -14.79
N LEU A 238 -2.36 8.49 -15.35
CA LEU A 238 -1.85 9.73 -15.94
C LEU A 238 -2.73 10.24 -17.09
N GLN A 239 -3.29 9.33 -17.89
CA GLN A 239 -4.20 9.68 -18.99
C GLN A 239 -5.56 10.21 -18.50
N GLN A 240 -6.17 9.56 -17.50
CA GLN A 240 -7.55 9.81 -17.10
C GLN A 240 -7.70 10.91 -16.05
N GLN A 241 -6.78 10.99 -15.07
CA GLN A 241 -6.88 11.99 -14.02
C GLN A 241 -6.57 13.39 -14.57
N ARG A 242 -7.56 14.28 -14.61
CA ARG A 242 -7.44 15.58 -15.30
C ARG A 242 -6.38 16.50 -14.70
N ASN A 243 -6.23 16.47 -13.38
CA ASN A 243 -5.23 17.22 -12.63
C ASN A 243 -3.98 16.41 -12.25
N SER A 244 -3.62 15.42 -13.07
CA SER A 244 -2.42 14.60 -12.86
C SER A 244 -1.10 15.34 -13.13
N ILE A 245 -1.16 16.56 -13.64
CA ILE A 245 0.00 17.37 -14.02
C ILE A 245 -0.08 18.77 -13.42
N TYR A 246 1.07 19.40 -13.20
CA TYR A 246 1.16 20.80 -12.76
C TYR A 246 1.37 21.76 -13.94
N ASP A 247 2.22 21.37 -14.89
CA ASP A 247 2.54 22.15 -16.08
C ASP A 247 3.02 21.25 -17.24
N ALA A 248 3.49 21.87 -18.33
CA ALA A 248 3.95 21.16 -19.51
C ALA A 248 5.27 20.39 -19.28
N MET A 249 6.16 20.87 -18.40
CA MET A 249 7.40 20.18 -18.06
C MET A 249 7.08 18.93 -17.23
N ASP A 250 6.35 19.09 -16.13
CA ASP A 250 5.91 18.00 -15.27
C ASP A 250 5.15 16.91 -16.05
N CYS A 251 4.32 17.31 -17.03
CA CYS A 251 3.65 16.37 -17.92
C CYS A 251 4.64 15.54 -18.76
N ARG A 252 5.71 16.15 -19.30
CA ARG A 252 6.73 15.44 -20.10
C ARG A 252 7.52 14.49 -19.22
N GLU A 253 7.88 14.91 -18.01
CA GLU A 253 8.59 14.10 -17.04
C GLU A 253 7.77 12.88 -16.63
N LYS A 254 6.50 13.07 -16.24
CA LYS A 254 5.61 11.94 -15.92
C LYS A 254 5.39 11.02 -17.10
N TYR A 255 5.18 11.56 -18.32
CA TYR A 255 5.03 10.75 -19.53
C TYR A 255 6.26 9.86 -19.79
N ALA A 256 7.46 10.44 -19.73
CA ALA A 256 8.70 9.70 -19.89
C ALA A 256 8.90 8.68 -18.78
N CYS A 257 8.60 9.04 -17.53
CA CYS A 257 8.67 8.14 -16.38
C CYS A 257 7.85 6.86 -16.61
N ARG A 258 6.60 6.96 -17.10
CA ARG A 258 5.75 5.78 -17.39
C ARG A 258 6.40 4.86 -18.43
N HIS A 259 6.98 5.42 -19.48
CA HIS A 259 7.64 4.63 -20.54
C HIS A 259 8.95 4.03 -20.08
N LEU A 260 9.74 4.78 -19.34
CA LEU A 260 11.02 4.31 -18.80
C LEU A 260 10.81 3.21 -17.75
N MET A 261 9.82 3.36 -16.86
CA MET A 261 9.43 2.29 -15.93
C MET A 261 9.10 0.98 -16.67
N LYS A 262 8.32 1.06 -17.76
CA LYS A 262 8.02 -0.10 -18.63
C LYS A 262 9.28 -0.67 -19.29
N ALA A 263 10.16 0.19 -19.79
CA ALA A 263 11.41 -0.23 -20.43
C ALA A 263 12.40 -0.88 -19.45
N SER A 264 12.40 -0.45 -18.18
CA SER A 264 13.28 -0.98 -17.13
C SER A 264 12.72 -2.21 -16.41
N ALA A 265 11.44 -2.56 -16.59
CA ALA A 265 10.77 -3.61 -15.82
C ALA A 265 11.48 -4.97 -15.88
N LEU A 266 12.01 -5.35 -17.04
CA LEU A 266 12.72 -6.62 -17.22
C LEU A 266 14.02 -6.71 -16.40
N ASN A 267 14.60 -5.58 -15.99
CA ASN A 267 15.80 -5.56 -15.14
C ASN A 267 15.50 -5.99 -13.69
N PHE A 268 14.25 -5.90 -13.27
CA PHE A 268 13.83 -6.17 -11.89
C PHE A 268 12.96 -7.43 -11.75
N LEU A 269 12.64 -8.09 -12.86
CA LEU A 269 11.90 -9.35 -12.88
C LEU A 269 12.87 -10.52 -12.73
N SER A 270 12.59 -11.42 -11.79
CA SER A 270 13.31 -12.70 -11.68
C SER A 270 12.58 -13.75 -12.54
N PRO A 271 13.27 -14.37 -13.53
CA PRO A 271 12.72 -15.49 -14.28
C PRO A 271 12.35 -16.69 -13.38
N GLU A 272 13.12 -16.93 -12.32
CA GLU A 272 12.94 -18.03 -11.39
C GLU A 272 11.65 -17.89 -10.57
N ASP A 273 11.36 -16.66 -10.10
CA ASP A 273 10.16 -16.37 -9.31
C ASP A 273 8.95 -15.96 -10.19
N ASN A 274 9.05 -16.05 -11.53
CA ASN A 274 8.04 -15.50 -12.41
C ASN A 274 6.71 -16.25 -12.33
N CYS A 275 6.73 -17.58 -12.18
CA CYS A 275 5.52 -18.42 -12.16
C CYS A 275 5.17 -18.93 -10.75
N GLY A 276 5.70 -18.28 -9.72
CA GLY A 276 5.50 -18.64 -8.32
C GLY A 276 6.61 -19.52 -7.70
N PRO A 277 6.44 -19.96 -6.45
CA PRO A 277 5.25 -19.73 -5.63
C PRO A 277 5.07 -18.24 -5.30
N PHE A 278 3.81 -17.79 -5.33
CA PHE A 278 3.46 -16.43 -4.93
C PHE A 278 3.33 -16.35 -3.42
N LYS A 279 3.54 -15.16 -2.84
CA LYS A 279 3.64 -14.95 -1.39
C LYS A 279 2.55 -14.00 -0.91
N LEU A 280 2.11 -14.13 0.34
CA LEU A 280 1.22 -13.15 0.92
C LEU A 280 1.95 -11.80 1.05
N PHE A 281 1.32 -10.73 0.60
CA PHE A 281 1.85 -9.38 0.69
C PHE A 281 0.80 -8.40 1.18
N CYS A 282 1.24 -7.45 2.01
CA CYS A 282 0.44 -6.36 2.55
C CYS A 282 1.25 -5.07 2.56
N ASP A 283 0.71 -4.03 1.93
CA ASP A 283 1.32 -2.71 1.86
C ASP A 283 1.36 -1.98 3.20
N ASP A 284 0.41 -2.31 4.08
CA ASP A 284 0.17 -1.68 5.38
C ASP A 284 0.65 -2.55 6.55
N LEU A 285 1.36 -3.67 6.29
CA LEU A 285 2.00 -4.44 7.35
C LEU A 285 3.24 -3.69 7.85
N CYS A 286 3.03 -2.83 8.84
CA CYS A 286 4.05 -2.06 9.53
C CYS A 286 3.81 -2.07 11.06
N PRO A 287 4.76 -1.58 11.87
CA PRO A 287 4.60 -1.50 13.33
C PRO A 287 3.36 -0.74 13.82
N GLY A 288 2.76 0.12 12.99
CA GLY A 288 1.50 0.82 13.29
C GLY A 288 0.29 -0.10 13.43
N ASN A 289 0.36 -1.29 12.83
CA ASN A 289 -0.70 -2.31 12.83
C ASN A 289 -0.36 -3.53 13.68
N VAL A 290 0.69 -3.46 14.49
CA VAL A 290 1.11 -4.53 15.40
C VAL A 290 0.89 -4.08 16.84
N LEU A 291 0.14 -4.86 17.60
CA LEU A 291 -0.14 -4.62 19.00
C LEU A 291 0.83 -5.41 19.88
N VAL A 292 1.33 -4.77 20.94
CA VAL A 292 2.23 -5.36 21.92
C VAL A 292 1.74 -5.11 23.35
N ASN A 293 2.10 -6.01 24.26
CA ASN A 293 1.88 -5.84 25.69
C ASN A 293 3.02 -5.03 26.36
N ASP A 294 2.92 -4.84 27.68
CA ASP A 294 3.91 -4.11 28.47
C ASP A 294 5.28 -4.79 28.55
N SER A 295 5.38 -6.06 28.18
CA SER A 295 6.63 -6.82 28.03
C SER A 295 7.15 -6.84 26.58
N PHE A 296 6.62 -5.93 25.75
CA PHE A 296 6.93 -5.78 24.34
C PHE A 296 6.67 -7.02 23.48
N GLN A 297 5.85 -7.98 23.94
CA GLN A 297 5.49 -9.15 23.15
C GLN A 297 4.28 -8.85 22.28
N ILE A 298 4.30 -9.29 21.02
CA ILE A 298 3.16 -9.15 20.11
C ILE A 298 1.93 -9.87 20.70
N THR A 299 0.83 -9.14 20.83
CA THR A 299 -0.48 -9.67 21.24
C THR A 299 -1.44 -9.82 20.08
N GLY A 300 -1.23 -9.08 18.99
CA GLY A 300 -2.00 -9.25 17.76
C GLY A 300 -1.51 -8.36 16.62
N ILE A 301 -1.82 -8.77 15.40
CA ILE A 301 -1.63 -7.97 14.18
C ILE A 301 -3.01 -7.71 13.58
N ILE A 302 -3.30 -6.44 13.33
CA ILE A 302 -4.60 -5.94 12.87
C ILE A 302 -4.51 -5.36 11.45
N ASP A 303 -5.65 -4.94 10.90
CA ASP A 303 -5.77 -4.36 9.55
C ASP A 303 -5.13 -5.23 8.46
N TRP A 304 -5.69 -6.42 8.25
CA TRP A 304 -5.35 -7.33 7.15
C TRP A 304 -6.11 -6.99 5.85
N GLU A 305 -6.69 -5.79 5.78
CA GLU A 305 -7.32 -5.29 4.57
C GLU A 305 -6.29 -5.09 3.45
N PHE A 306 -6.75 -5.18 2.20
CA PHE A 306 -5.92 -5.04 1.00
C PHE A 306 -4.73 -6.02 0.88
N CYS A 307 -4.69 -7.08 1.68
CA CYS A 307 -3.74 -8.17 1.56
C CYS A 307 -4.10 -9.10 0.41
N TYR A 308 -3.08 -9.62 -0.28
CA TYR A 308 -3.26 -10.50 -1.43
C TYR A 308 -2.02 -11.38 -1.66
N ALA A 309 -2.17 -12.48 -2.38
CA ALA A 309 -1.04 -13.24 -2.92
C ALA A 309 -0.41 -12.45 -4.06
N ALA A 310 0.89 -12.19 -3.98
CA ALA A 310 1.65 -11.29 -4.84
C ALA A 310 2.96 -11.92 -5.32
N PRO A 311 3.67 -11.31 -6.28
CA PRO A 311 5.02 -11.72 -6.66
C PRO A 311 5.94 -11.89 -5.44
N ALA A 312 6.74 -12.96 -5.42
CA ALA A 312 7.64 -13.23 -4.31
C ALA A 312 8.64 -12.07 -4.08
N GLN A 313 9.01 -11.33 -5.13
CA GLN A 313 9.88 -10.16 -5.02
C GLN A 313 9.30 -9.07 -4.12
N PHE A 314 7.98 -8.95 -4.01
CA PHE A 314 7.36 -7.93 -3.16
C PHE A 314 7.55 -8.27 -1.68
N ALA A 315 7.24 -9.49 -1.28
CA ALA A 315 7.45 -9.98 0.09
C ALA A 315 8.95 -10.15 0.42
N GLY A 316 9.79 -10.41 -0.59
CA GLY A 316 11.23 -10.56 -0.46
C GLY A 316 12.03 -9.25 -0.42
N SER A 317 11.38 -8.10 -0.61
CA SER A 317 12.03 -6.78 -0.56
C SER A 317 12.25 -6.33 0.88
N ILE A 318 13.30 -5.55 1.12
CA ILE A 318 13.52 -4.93 2.44
C ILE A 318 12.26 -4.13 2.86
N PRO A 319 11.81 -4.21 4.12
CA PRO A 319 10.67 -3.43 4.58
C PRO A 319 10.92 -1.92 4.49
N TRP A 320 9.96 -1.17 3.98
CA TRP A 320 10.08 0.29 3.85
C TRP A 320 9.94 1.02 5.21
N TRP A 321 9.26 0.40 6.18
CA TRP A 321 8.85 1.02 7.45
C TRP A 321 9.95 1.09 8.52
N LEU A 322 11.20 0.79 8.18
CA LEU A 322 12.32 0.81 9.15
C LEU A 322 12.63 2.19 9.74
N LEU A 323 12.11 3.26 9.12
CA LEU A 323 12.15 4.62 9.68
C LEU A 323 10.77 5.11 10.14
N LEU A 324 9.76 4.22 10.13
CA LEU A 324 8.32 4.47 10.31
C LEU A 324 7.68 5.41 9.27
N GLU A 325 8.48 6.18 8.54
CA GLU A 325 8.02 7.05 7.48
C GLU A 325 8.23 6.44 6.08
N ARG A 326 7.31 6.72 5.15
CA ARG A 326 7.40 6.22 3.77
C ARG A 326 8.59 6.88 3.05
N PRO A 327 9.44 6.11 2.31
CA PRO A 327 10.66 6.64 1.70
C PRO A 327 10.47 7.89 0.84
N HIS A 328 9.38 7.93 0.07
CA HIS A 328 9.07 9.05 -0.80
C HIS A 328 8.94 10.38 -0.01
N ARG A 329 8.37 10.37 1.20
CA ARG A 329 8.25 11.59 2.03
C ARG A 329 9.62 12.06 2.55
N ILE A 330 10.45 11.12 3.00
CA ILE A 330 11.80 11.42 3.48
C ILE A 330 12.65 12.00 2.34
N ILE A 331 12.58 11.40 1.15
CA ILE A 331 13.30 11.86 -0.03
C ILE A 331 12.84 13.26 -0.44
N TYR A 332 11.54 13.53 -0.43
CA TYR A 332 11.00 14.86 -0.72
C TYR A 332 11.49 15.92 0.26
N ASN A 333 11.47 15.62 1.56
CA ASN A 333 11.79 16.59 2.61
C ASN A 333 13.30 16.79 2.82
N SER A 334 14.09 15.72 2.70
CA SER A 334 15.48 15.65 3.15
C SER A 334 16.47 15.19 2.06
N GLY A 335 15.97 14.71 0.93
CA GLY A 335 16.77 14.22 -0.20
C GLY A 335 17.20 12.75 -0.06
N ILE A 336 17.59 12.16 -1.20
CA ILE A 336 18.01 10.76 -1.31
C ILE A 336 19.20 10.39 -0.42
N LYS A 337 20.16 11.32 -0.26
CA LYS A 337 21.36 11.08 0.53
C LYS A 337 21.01 10.89 2.00
N ALA A 338 20.22 11.81 2.57
CA ALA A 338 19.76 11.71 3.96
C ALA A 338 18.93 10.44 4.16
N PHE A 339 18.05 10.10 3.21
CA PHE A 339 17.29 8.85 3.27
C PHE A 339 18.18 7.62 3.44
N PHE A 340 19.23 7.46 2.63
CA PHE A 340 20.13 6.30 2.76
C PHE A 340 21.03 6.36 4.00
N GLU A 341 21.47 7.53 4.42
CA GLU A 341 22.26 7.71 5.65
C GLU A 341 21.48 7.22 6.89
N ASP A 342 20.18 7.46 6.95
CA ASP A 342 19.32 7.02 8.06
C ASP A 342 18.80 5.58 7.87
N PHE A 343 18.41 5.20 6.64
CA PHE A 343 17.77 3.92 6.35
C PHE A 343 18.75 2.74 6.42
N LEU A 344 19.95 2.86 5.83
CA LEU A 344 20.87 1.72 5.71
C LEU A 344 21.31 1.13 7.06
N PRO A 345 21.67 1.93 8.08
CA PRO A 345 21.99 1.37 9.40
C PRO A 345 20.82 0.59 10.03
N LYS A 346 19.59 1.06 9.81
CA LYS A 346 18.38 0.39 10.32
C LYS A 346 18.04 -0.87 9.52
N ALA A 347 18.29 -0.85 8.21
CA ALA A 347 18.20 -2.04 7.36
C ALA A 347 19.22 -3.11 7.76
N ASP A 348 20.48 -2.74 8.00
CA ASP A 348 21.51 -3.67 8.45
C ASP A 348 21.14 -4.30 9.80
N LEU A 349 20.64 -3.50 10.74
CA LEU A 349 20.18 -4.00 12.04
C LEU A 349 19.01 -4.98 11.89
N PHE A 350 18.01 -4.65 11.06
CA PHE A 350 16.87 -5.53 10.80
C PHE A 350 17.31 -6.84 10.12
N LEU A 351 18.24 -6.78 9.16
CA LEU A 351 18.79 -7.95 8.49
C LEU A 351 19.53 -8.87 9.48
N GLN A 352 20.29 -8.32 10.43
CA GLN A 352 20.91 -9.13 11.49
C GLN A 352 19.86 -9.85 12.34
N CYS A 353 18.75 -9.18 12.68
CA CYS A 353 17.63 -9.81 13.39
C CYS A 353 17.00 -10.93 12.55
N MET A 354 16.80 -10.71 11.24
CA MET A 354 16.26 -11.71 10.32
C MET A 354 17.17 -12.94 10.24
N GLU A 355 18.48 -12.75 10.03
CA GLU A 355 19.47 -13.83 9.95
C GLU A 355 19.54 -14.64 11.25
N ALA A 356 19.45 -13.98 12.40
CA ALA A 356 19.41 -14.66 13.68
C ALA A 356 18.16 -15.54 13.83
N LYS A 357 17.00 -15.11 13.30
CA LYS A 357 15.77 -15.91 13.29
C LYS A 357 15.85 -17.07 12.31
N GLU A 358 16.35 -16.85 11.11
CA GLU A 358 16.57 -17.91 10.10
C GLU A 358 17.51 -18.99 10.65
N THR A 359 18.64 -18.58 11.26
CA THR A 359 19.58 -19.49 11.91
C THR A 359 18.93 -20.26 13.05
N GLY A 360 18.13 -19.59 13.90
CA GLY A 360 17.41 -20.23 15.00
C GLY A 360 16.35 -21.25 14.54
N LEU A 361 15.84 -21.11 13.32
CA LEU A 361 14.92 -22.06 12.67
C LEU A 361 15.65 -23.16 11.88
N GLY A 362 16.98 -23.10 11.78
CA GLY A 362 17.78 -24.05 11.03
C GLY A 362 17.63 -23.94 9.51
N ILE A 363 17.25 -22.76 9.00
CA ILE A 363 17.13 -22.49 7.56
C ILE A 363 18.53 -22.29 6.98
N ASP A 364 18.87 -23.02 5.92
CA ASP A 364 20.17 -22.89 5.24
C ASP A 364 20.20 -21.61 4.39
N PRO A 365 21.18 -20.69 4.58
CA PRO A 365 21.34 -19.51 3.75
C PRO A 365 21.39 -19.76 2.23
N ALA A 366 21.77 -20.96 1.78
CA ALA A 366 21.78 -21.35 0.37
C ALA A 366 20.36 -21.50 -0.24
N GLU A 367 19.31 -21.62 0.57
CA GLU A 367 17.93 -21.86 0.14
C GLU A 367 17.15 -20.59 -0.26
N HIS A 368 17.84 -19.52 -0.68
CA HIS A 368 17.22 -18.24 -1.07
C HIS A 368 16.40 -17.63 0.08
N VAL A 369 17.02 -17.58 1.25
CA VAL A 369 16.43 -17.08 2.50
C VAL A 369 16.04 -15.60 2.41
N LEU A 370 15.11 -15.18 3.26
CA LEU A 370 14.47 -13.88 3.17
C LEU A 370 15.46 -12.74 3.42
N SER A 371 16.40 -12.90 4.36
CA SER A 371 17.47 -11.93 4.60
C SER A 371 18.35 -11.65 3.37
N VAL A 372 18.72 -12.70 2.63
CA VAL A 372 19.53 -12.59 1.41
C VAL A 372 18.75 -11.85 0.32
N ARG A 373 17.48 -12.20 0.12
CA ARG A 373 16.59 -11.52 -0.83
C ARG A 373 16.42 -10.04 -0.47
N MET A 374 16.20 -9.72 0.80
CA MET A 374 16.06 -8.34 1.28
C MET A 374 17.35 -7.53 1.05
N ARG A 375 18.52 -8.10 1.36
CA ARG A 375 19.81 -7.45 1.10
C ARG A 375 20.04 -7.20 -0.38
N GLN A 376 19.78 -8.21 -1.22
CA GLN A 376 19.88 -8.11 -2.67
C GLN A 376 18.95 -6.99 -3.20
N SER A 377 17.74 -6.89 -2.67
CA SER A 377 16.74 -5.89 -3.10
C SER A 377 17.15 -4.43 -2.88
N ILE A 378 18.05 -4.18 -1.92
CA ILE A 378 18.66 -2.87 -1.70
C ILE A 378 19.73 -2.60 -2.76
N GLN A 379 20.61 -3.59 -2.99
CA GLN A 379 21.78 -3.49 -3.86
C GLN A 379 21.41 -3.30 -5.33
N ASP A 380 20.40 -4.04 -5.79
CA ASP A 380 19.92 -3.97 -7.18
C ASP A 380 18.75 -3.02 -7.39
N ARG A 381 18.36 -2.27 -6.36
CA ARG A 381 17.23 -1.31 -6.36
C ARG A 381 15.85 -1.94 -6.60
N SER A 382 15.71 -3.27 -6.65
CA SER A 382 14.41 -3.91 -6.88
C SER A 382 13.38 -3.61 -5.78
N ALA A 383 13.80 -3.37 -4.53
CA ALA A 383 12.89 -2.91 -3.47
C ALA A 383 12.17 -1.61 -3.85
N TRP A 384 12.89 -0.67 -4.47
CA TRP A 384 12.37 0.63 -4.86
C TRP A 384 11.54 0.54 -6.14
N PHE A 385 11.91 -0.33 -7.08
CA PHE A 385 11.09 -0.62 -8.26
C PHE A 385 9.75 -1.26 -7.87
N ASN A 386 9.78 -2.27 -7.00
CA ASN A 386 8.58 -2.95 -6.49
C ASN A 386 7.68 -1.97 -5.72
N MET A 387 8.25 -1.01 -5.01
CA MET A 387 7.51 0.07 -4.36
C MET A 387 6.92 1.04 -5.39
N ALA A 388 7.70 1.49 -6.38
CA ALA A 388 7.21 2.38 -7.44
C ALA A 388 6.02 1.77 -8.21
N CYS A 389 6.06 0.47 -8.52
CA CYS A 389 4.95 -0.25 -9.17
C CYS A 389 3.63 -0.18 -8.38
N ARG A 390 3.69 0.00 -7.05
CA ARG A 390 2.53 -0.02 -6.16
C ARG A 390 2.16 1.37 -5.63
N MET A 391 3.01 2.37 -5.79
CA MET A 391 2.81 3.73 -5.26
C MET A 391 2.52 4.76 -6.36
N VAL A 392 1.43 4.57 -7.10
CA VAL A 392 1.10 5.37 -8.30
C VAL A 392 1.15 6.90 -8.11
N PRO A 393 0.66 7.49 -6.99
CA PRO A 393 0.72 8.95 -6.80
C PRO A 393 2.12 9.54 -6.61
N SER A 394 3.11 8.71 -6.24
CA SER A 394 4.49 9.11 -5.89
C SER A 394 5.55 8.36 -6.71
N GLU A 395 5.14 7.67 -7.78
CA GLU A 395 6.03 6.80 -8.55
C GLU A 395 7.14 7.58 -9.26
N ASP A 396 6.84 8.80 -9.69
CA ASP A 396 7.72 9.70 -10.43
C ASP A 396 8.91 10.10 -9.57
N MET A 397 8.65 10.46 -8.32
CA MET A 397 9.73 10.77 -7.37
C MET A 397 10.59 9.54 -7.06
N ILE A 398 9.98 8.38 -6.81
CA ILE A 398 10.74 7.13 -6.58
C ILE A 398 11.57 6.79 -7.81
N TYR A 399 11.00 6.90 -9.01
CA TYR A 399 11.69 6.57 -10.25
C TYR A 399 12.88 7.50 -10.51
N TRP A 400 12.64 8.81 -10.53
CA TRP A 400 13.67 9.79 -10.86
C TRP A 400 14.82 9.78 -9.85
N ASP A 401 14.52 9.65 -8.56
CA ASP A 401 15.56 9.70 -7.53
C ASP A 401 16.26 8.36 -7.34
N LEU A 402 15.54 7.22 -7.36
CA LEU A 402 16.11 5.93 -6.96
C LEU A 402 16.40 4.95 -8.11
N LEU A 403 15.79 5.10 -9.28
CA LEU A 403 15.81 4.09 -10.34
C LEU A 403 16.45 4.56 -11.64
N ASP A 404 16.21 5.81 -12.06
CA ASP A 404 16.61 6.29 -13.39
C ASP A 404 18.12 6.19 -13.62
N GLU A 405 18.95 6.75 -12.73
CA GLU A 405 20.40 6.70 -12.93
C GLU A 405 20.98 5.29 -12.77
N TYR A 406 20.32 4.44 -11.98
CA TYR A 406 20.69 3.03 -11.85
C TYR A 406 20.46 2.28 -13.18
N CYS A 407 19.36 2.55 -13.88
CA CYS A 407 19.01 1.88 -15.13
C CYS A 407 19.73 2.48 -16.35
N TRP A 408 19.95 3.80 -16.36
CA TRP A 408 20.34 4.54 -17.57
C TRP A 408 21.65 5.35 -17.42
N GLY A 409 22.33 5.20 -16.28
CA GLY A 409 23.53 5.96 -15.93
C GLY A 409 23.25 7.41 -15.53
N PRO A 410 24.29 8.19 -15.19
CA PRO A 410 24.14 9.57 -14.74
C PRO A 410 23.39 10.45 -15.75
N ARG A 411 22.62 11.42 -15.27
CA ARG A 411 21.94 12.45 -16.09
C ARG A 411 22.38 13.86 -15.71
N LYS A 412 22.36 14.82 -16.64
CA LYS A 412 22.54 16.23 -16.26
C LYS A 412 21.28 16.83 -15.67
N SER A 413 20.12 16.45 -16.20
CA SER A 413 18.80 16.85 -15.71
C SER A 413 17.74 15.83 -16.14
N ILE A 414 16.58 15.85 -15.47
CA ILE A 414 15.42 15.05 -15.88
C ILE A 414 14.97 15.47 -17.28
N ALA A 415 14.89 16.78 -17.55
CA ALA A 415 14.54 17.30 -18.87
C ALA A 415 15.46 16.77 -20.01
N GLU A 416 16.77 16.67 -19.79
CA GLU A 416 17.69 16.06 -20.77
C GLU A 416 17.38 14.58 -21.00
N ARG A 417 17.15 13.80 -19.92
CA ARG A 417 16.77 12.38 -20.01
C ARG A 417 15.47 12.20 -20.78
N VAL A 418 14.47 13.02 -20.49
CA VAL A 418 13.16 13.03 -21.15
C VAL A 418 13.30 13.32 -22.64
N TYR A 419 14.05 14.36 -23.00
CA TYR A 419 14.33 14.71 -24.39
C TYR A 419 14.97 13.54 -25.14
N ASN A 420 16.04 12.98 -24.56
CA ASN A 420 16.82 11.89 -25.17
C ASN A 420 16.00 10.60 -25.35
N THR A 421 15.02 10.34 -24.48
CA THR A 421 14.19 9.12 -24.53
C THR A 421 13.11 9.18 -25.61
N THR A 422 12.71 10.38 -26.05
CA THR A 422 11.66 10.57 -27.07
C THR A 422 12.16 11.40 -28.25
N THR A 423 13.36 11.09 -28.77
CA THR A 423 14.03 11.85 -29.84
C THR A 423 13.52 11.56 -31.24
N THR A 424 12.93 10.38 -31.49
CA THR A 424 12.36 10.09 -32.80
C THR A 424 11.18 11.01 -33.08
N PRO A 425 10.99 11.50 -34.32
CA PRO A 425 9.90 12.42 -34.64
C PRO A 425 8.52 11.91 -34.21
N GLU A 426 8.29 10.60 -34.33
CA GLU A 426 7.04 9.94 -33.92
C GLU A 426 6.86 9.96 -32.40
N MET A 427 7.90 9.63 -31.62
CA MET A 427 7.81 9.61 -30.15
C MET A 427 7.73 11.01 -29.58
N HIS A 428 8.51 11.95 -30.13
CA HIS A 428 8.45 13.38 -29.76
C HIS A 428 7.04 13.91 -29.98
N LYS A 429 6.50 13.71 -31.19
CA LYS A 429 5.14 14.13 -31.52
C LYS A 429 4.10 13.50 -30.59
N ALA A 430 4.18 12.19 -30.33
CA ALA A 430 3.24 11.50 -29.45
C ALA A 430 3.26 12.08 -28.02
N ARG A 431 4.45 12.36 -27.48
CA ARG A 431 4.61 13.02 -26.18
C ARG A 431 4.02 14.44 -26.19
N GLU A 432 4.34 15.25 -27.19
CA GLU A 432 3.86 16.64 -27.24
C GLU A 432 2.34 16.73 -27.46
N ASP A 433 1.78 15.84 -28.28
CA ASP A 433 0.33 15.74 -28.46
C ASP A 433 -0.35 15.33 -27.14
N PHE A 434 0.26 14.41 -26.38
CA PHE A 434 -0.20 14.06 -25.04
C PHE A 434 -0.18 15.26 -24.08
N VAL A 435 0.93 16.01 -24.04
CA VAL A 435 1.07 17.20 -23.18
C VAL A 435 -0.02 18.23 -23.49
N LYS A 436 -0.28 18.53 -24.77
CA LYS A 436 -1.35 19.45 -25.18
C LYS A 436 -2.72 19.00 -24.69
N VAL A 437 -3.03 17.71 -24.78
CA VAL A 437 -4.28 17.14 -24.27
C VAL A 437 -4.36 17.31 -22.76
N LYS A 438 -3.29 17.00 -22.02
CA LYS A 438 -3.26 17.11 -20.56
C LYS A 438 -3.42 18.55 -20.07
N ILE A 439 -2.76 19.50 -20.71
CA ILE A 439 -2.91 20.93 -20.38
C ILE A 439 -4.37 21.37 -20.55
N LYS A 440 -5.02 20.95 -21.64
CA LYS A 440 -6.44 21.25 -21.87
C LYS A 440 -7.35 20.62 -20.79
N GLN A 441 -7.06 19.39 -20.39
CA GLN A 441 -7.80 18.72 -19.30
C GLN A 441 -7.64 19.46 -17.96
N LEU A 442 -6.43 19.90 -17.63
CA LEU A 442 -6.15 20.65 -16.40
C LEU A 442 -6.85 22.02 -16.40
N GLN A 443 -6.83 22.75 -17.53
CA GLN A 443 -7.58 23.99 -17.70
C GLN A 443 -9.08 23.80 -17.48
N GLN A 444 -9.66 22.73 -18.03
CA GLN A 444 -11.07 22.38 -17.84
C GLN A 444 -11.36 22.05 -16.37
N TYR A 445 -10.46 21.33 -15.71
CA TYR A 445 -10.58 20.96 -14.30
C TYR A 445 -10.57 22.20 -13.39
N TYR A 446 -9.64 23.14 -13.58
CA TYR A 446 -9.62 24.40 -12.83
C TYR A 446 -10.86 25.26 -13.10
N ALA A 447 -11.33 25.33 -14.35
CA ALA A 447 -12.57 26.03 -14.66
C ALA A 447 -13.80 25.43 -13.95
N GLU A 448 -13.87 24.10 -13.80
CA GLU A 448 -14.93 23.43 -13.04
C GLU A 448 -14.83 23.67 -11.54
N LEU A 449 -13.61 23.80 -11.00
CA LEU A 449 -13.38 24.16 -9.59
C LEU A 449 -13.63 25.64 -9.30
N GLY A 450 -13.69 26.49 -10.34
CA GLY A 450 -13.68 27.95 -10.17
C GLY A 450 -12.32 28.48 -9.72
N ASP A 451 -11.25 27.74 -10.01
CA ASP A 451 -9.87 28.15 -9.73
C ASP A 451 -9.36 29.07 -10.87
N GLU A 452 -8.78 30.22 -10.52
CA GLU A 452 -8.27 31.22 -11.46
C GLU A 452 -6.85 30.88 -11.97
N THR A 453 -6.28 29.75 -11.56
CA THR A 453 -4.94 29.31 -11.98
C THR A 453 -4.85 29.15 -13.49
N VAL A 454 -3.93 29.91 -14.11
CA VAL A 454 -3.67 29.88 -15.54
C VAL A 454 -2.53 28.91 -15.84
N VAL A 455 -2.85 27.80 -16.52
CA VAL A 455 -1.85 26.88 -17.07
C VAL A 455 -1.91 26.92 -18.59
N SER A 456 -0.75 26.89 -19.25
CA SER A 456 -0.67 26.93 -20.71
C SER A 456 0.36 25.94 -21.24
N TYR A 457 0.22 25.56 -22.50
CA TYR A 457 1.20 24.72 -23.16
C TYR A 457 2.44 25.55 -23.45
N GLU A 458 3.58 25.09 -22.95
CA GLU A 458 4.88 25.64 -23.26
C GLU A 458 5.63 24.68 -24.18
N GLU A 459 6.11 25.17 -25.32
CA GLU A 459 6.95 24.39 -26.23
C GLU A 459 8.21 23.90 -25.52
N GLU A 460 8.66 22.70 -25.84
CA GLU A 460 9.91 22.17 -25.31
C GLU A 460 11.08 23.03 -25.78
N ARG A 461 11.75 23.70 -24.84
CA ARG A 461 12.96 24.48 -25.10
C ARG A 461 14.15 23.69 -24.57
N PHE A 462 14.88 23.01 -25.45
CA PHE A 462 16.17 22.44 -25.10
C PHE A 462 17.29 23.20 -25.83
N SER A 463 18.14 23.90 -25.07
CA SER A 463 19.23 24.73 -25.59
C SER A 463 20.58 23.99 -25.71
N GLY A 464 20.61 22.67 -25.54
CA GLY A 464 21.86 21.89 -25.48
C GLY A 464 22.53 21.60 -26.83
N THR A 465 22.01 22.10 -27.95
CA THR A 465 22.57 21.86 -29.30
C THR A 465 23.44 23.00 -29.85
N GLU A 466 23.69 24.09 -29.11
CA GLU A 466 24.52 25.18 -29.63
C GLU A 466 26.04 25.05 -29.37
N ASP A 467 26.48 24.17 -28.46
CA ASP A 467 27.92 24.06 -28.10
C ASP A 467 28.74 23.05 -28.93
N PHE A 468 28.20 22.44 -29.99
CA PHE A 468 28.91 21.44 -30.79
C PHE A 468 29.23 21.83 -32.24
N ILE A 469 29.13 23.12 -32.61
CA ILE A 469 29.50 23.60 -33.97
C ILE A 469 30.59 24.70 -33.95
N GLN A 470 31.22 25.00 -32.81
CA GLN A 470 32.41 25.85 -32.79
C GLN A 470 33.52 25.28 -31.89
N GLU A 471 34.29 24.34 -32.46
CA GLU A 471 35.76 24.37 -32.43
C GLU A 471 36.36 23.39 -33.45
#